data_AF-D6X5K1-F1
#
_entry.id   AF-D6X5K1-F1
#
_cell.length_a   1.000
_cell.length_b   1.000
_cell.length_c   1.000
_cell.angle_alpha   90.00
_cell.angle_beta   90.00
_cell.angle_gamma   90.00
#
_symmetry.space_group_name_H-M   'P 1'
#
loop_
_entity.id
_entity.type
_entity.pdbx_description
1 polymer ?
#
loop_
_entity_poly.entity_id
_entity_poly.type
_entity_poly.pdbx_seq_one_letter_code
_entity_poly.pdbx_strand_id
1 'polypeptide(L)'
;RTRSRATATTRSATVPPGTAASNSWTGPAHGSYGPSRTGSPSRPTGRTALRRHRPRRHRVRRLAHRGVRPHPPAPLHRPPGPGRTRIAARAHARDRRPARGRRGGGRPGHPGTAAGLAGGHEDGAQDRLARLRHAHRSPRRPRPPGRGRRPARRCHGDRRGRRRRTGRRRRHGKRHGNRPRSRPRPGGHRVMNAIETQEHKDLREAVAALGRRHGPGFDRATLWEEAGKLGYLGVNLPEEYGGGGGGISELSIVLEESGAAGCPLLMMIVSPAICATVIARFGTDEQKRQWLPGLADGSLTMAFGITEPDAGSNSHRITTTARRDGWGSPRTKSGGGWILTGRKVFVSGVDIADATLIVGRTEDARTGSLKPCLFIVPRDAEGFGRSVIDMELQAQEKQFELVLDDVRLPADALVGNEDAGLLQLFAGLNPERIMTAAFAIGMGRYALAQAVEYAKTRQVWKAPIGAHQAIAHPLAQAHIELELAKLMMQKAAALYDAGDDVGAGEAANMAKYAAGEACVKAVDQAVHTLGGNGLTREYGLAKLIAAARVARIAPVSREMILNYVSHQSLGLPKSY
;
A
#
# COMPACT_ATOMS: atom_id res chain seq x y z
N ARG A 1 -58.90 -37.09 7.41
CA ARG A 1 -58.84 -38.52 7.78
C ARG A 1 -57.50 -38.72 8.50
N THR A 2 -57.47 -38.80 9.84
CA THR A 2 -57.46 -40.04 10.68
C THR A 2 -56.16 -40.84 10.53
N ARG A 3 -55.37 -41.21 11.56
CA ARG A 3 -55.50 -41.23 13.05
C ARG A 3 -54.10 -40.99 13.68
N SER A 4 -53.94 -40.44 14.91
CA SER A 4 -53.81 -41.14 16.22
C SER A 4 -52.77 -42.29 16.27
N ARG A 5 -51.92 -42.48 17.29
CA ARG A 5 -52.10 -42.18 18.73
C ARG A 5 -50.76 -42.12 19.52
N ALA A 6 -50.88 -41.90 20.84
CA ALA A 6 -49.88 -41.92 21.93
C ALA A 6 -49.00 -43.21 22.01
N THR A 7 -47.99 -43.37 22.88
CA THR A 7 -47.93 -43.11 24.34
C THR A 7 -46.55 -42.65 24.87
N ALA A 8 -46.51 -42.16 26.12
CA ALA A 8 -45.28 -41.86 26.87
C ALA A 8 -45.02 -42.90 27.98
N THR A 9 -43.78 -42.99 28.46
CA THR A 9 -43.42 -43.73 29.68
C THR A 9 -42.31 -43.02 30.45
N THR A 10 -42.55 -42.67 31.70
CA THR A 10 -41.55 -42.15 32.65
C THR A 10 -41.04 -43.26 33.57
N ARG A 11 -39.76 -43.23 33.94
CA ARG A 11 -39.23 -43.85 35.17
C ARG A 11 -38.01 -43.06 35.67
N SER A 12 -37.88 -42.99 36.99
CA SER A 12 -36.78 -42.35 37.74
C SER A 12 -36.02 -43.39 38.55
N ALA A 13 -34.76 -43.11 38.95
CA ALA A 13 -34.25 -43.38 40.31
C ALA A 13 -32.77 -42.94 40.53
N THR A 14 -32.53 -42.38 41.73
CA THR A 14 -31.33 -42.53 42.61
C THR A 14 -29.88 -42.38 42.09
N VAL A 15 -29.26 -41.27 42.52
CA VAL A 15 -27.88 -41.10 43.03
C VAL A 15 -27.80 -41.74 44.45
N PRO A 16 -26.71 -42.37 44.97
CA PRO A 16 -25.50 -41.70 45.55
C PRO A 16 -24.19 -42.57 45.55
N PRO A 17 -23.18 -42.40 46.45
CA PRO A 17 -22.13 -41.36 46.42
C PRO A 17 -20.67 -41.88 46.66
N GLY A 18 -19.68 -40.97 46.72
CA GLY A 18 -18.31 -41.21 47.25
C GLY A 18 -17.20 -41.10 46.19
N THR A 19 -15.93 -40.78 46.51
CA THR A 19 -15.29 -40.41 47.81
C THR A 19 -14.01 -39.59 47.54
N ALA A 20 -13.37 -39.01 48.56
CA ALA A 20 -12.16 -38.18 48.41
C ALA A 20 -10.92 -38.74 49.12
N ALA A 21 -9.75 -38.64 48.47
CA ALA A 21 -8.38 -38.75 48.99
C ALA A 21 -7.43 -38.28 47.85
N SER A 22 -6.43 -37.39 47.97
CA SER A 22 -5.36 -37.15 48.95
C SER A 22 -4.14 -38.07 48.79
N ASN A 23 -3.01 -37.48 48.36
CA ASN A 23 -1.58 -37.81 48.53
C ASN A 23 -0.83 -37.31 47.27
N SER A 24 0.20 -36.46 47.27
CA SER A 24 1.28 -36.09 48.21
C SER A 24 2.35 -37.17 48.42
N TRP A 25 3.49 -37.02 47.74
CA TRP A 25 4.75 -37.72 48.02
C TRP A 25 5.95 -36.81 47.73
N THR A 26 6.96 -36.84 48.61
CA THR A 26 8.28 -36.19 48.48
C THR A 26 9.24 -37.10 47.70
N GLY A 27 10.28 -36.66 46.98
CA GLY A 27 11.41 -35.81 47.41
C GLY A 27 12.48 -36.64 48.16
N PRO A 28 13.76 -36.20 48.34
CA PRO A 28 14.53 -35.10 47.72
C PRO A 28 15.32 -35.67 46.48
N ALA A 29 16.53 -35.31 46.02
CA ALA A 29 17.59 -34.29 46.23
C ALA A 29 18.39 -34.17 44.88
N HIS A 30 19.46 -33.41 44.60
CA HIS A 30 20.35 -32.37 45.20
C HIS A 30 20.77 -31.42 44.02
N GLY A 31 21.42 -30.26 44.18
CA GLY A 31 21.79 -29.48 45.36
C GLY A 31 22.55 -28.18 45.00
N SER A 32 22.49 -27.19 45.90
CA SER A 32 23.48 -26.12 46.16
C SER A 32 24.21 -25.40 45.01
N TYR A 33 23.96 -24.08 44.87
CA TYR A 33 24.95 -23.05 45.29
C TYR A 33 24.28 -21.67 45.48
N GLY A 34 24.73 -20.92 46.50
CA GLY A 34 24.44 -19.49 46.73
C GLY A 34 25.75 -18.70 46.86
N PRO A 35 25.79 -17.45 47.38
CA PRO A 35 24.77 -16.81 48.23
C PRO A 35 24.31 -15.41 47.75
N SER A 36 23.48 -14.77 48.58
CA SER A 36 22.74 -13.52 48.33
C SER A 36 23.45 -12.24 48.78
N ARG A 37 23.03 -11.06 48.26
CA ARG A 37 22.87 -9.85 49.09
C ARG A 37 21.86 -8.81 48.54
N THR A 38 20.73 -8.72 49.25
CA THR A 38 20.09 -7.50 49.82
C THR A 38 19.78 -6.25 48.97
N GLY A 39 18.50 -5.84 48.96
CA GLY A 39 18.05 -4.49 48.57
C GLY A 39 16.51 -4.37 48.46
N SER A 40 15.84 -3.98 49.54
CA SER A 40 14.36 -3.80 49.55
C SER A 40 13.93 -2.41 49.05
N PRO A 41 12.76 -2.28 48.39
CA PRO A 41 12.29 -1.00 47.84
C PRO A 41 11.65 -0.09 48.90
N SER A 42 11.79 1.23 48.73
CA SER A 42 11.16 2.25 49.56
C SER A 42 9.74 2.59 49.10
N ARG A 43 8.83 2.78 50.07
CA ARG A 43 7.51 3.42 49.85
C ARG A 43 7.66 4.94 49.76
N PRO A 44 6.67 5.60 49.15
CA PRO A 44 6.06 6.76 49.81
C PRO A 44 4.57 6.52 50.13
N THR A 45 4.12 6.98 51.30
CA THR A 45 2.72 6.98 51.72
C THR A 45 2.06 8.33 51.39
N GLY A 46 0.88 8.32 50.74
CA GLY A 46 0.11 9.53 50.44
C GLY A 46 -1.39 9.27 50.36
N ARG A 47 -2.09 9.38 51.49
CA ARG A 47 -3.56 9.35 51.57
C ARG A 47 -4.10 10.79 51.53
N THR A 48 -4.92 11.12 50.53
CA THR A 48 -5.69 12.39 50.56
C THR A 48 -7.10 12.21 50.02
N ALA A 49 -8.08 12.65 50.83
CA ALA A 49 -9.51 12.85 50.61
C ALA A 49 -10.20 12.40 49.29
N LEU A 50 -11.27 11.61 49.42
CA LEU A 50 -12.33 11.55 48.40
C LEU A 50 -13.03 12.92 48.27
N ARG A 51 -13.36 13.34 47.05
CA ARG A 51 -14.36 14.39 46.80
C ARG A 51 -15.32 13.99 45.68
N ARG A 52 -16.53 13.58 46.04
CA ARG A 52 -17.58 13.13 45.10
C ARG A 52 -18.14 14.31 44.30
N HIS A 53 -17.80 14.44 43.02
CA HIS A 53 -18.51 15.33 42.10
C HIS A 53 -19.73 14.65 41.46
N ARG A 54 -20.93 15.17 41.73
CA ARG A 54 -22.14 14.88 40.93
C ARG A 54 -22.19 15.83 39.73
N PRO A 55 -22.29 15.35 38.47
CA PRO A 55 -22.64 16.21 37.34
C PRO A 55 -24.12 16.62 37.40
N ARG A 56 -24.44 17.85 36.97
CA ARG A 56 -25.81 18.38 36.93
C ARG A 56 -26.57 17.88 35.70
N ARG A 57 -27.85 17.50 35.86
CA ARG A 57 -28.74 17.23 34.72
C ARG A 57 -29.13 18.54 34.04
N HIS A 58 -28.62 18.81 32.84
CA HIS A 58 -29.13 19.87 31.97
C HIS A 58 -30.32 19.37 31.15
N ARG A 59 -31.49 20.00 31.32
CA ARG A 59 -32.63 19.85 30.39
C ARG A 59 -32.29 20.58 29.09
N VAL A 60 -32.11 19.86 27.99
CA VAL A 60 -32.09 20.45 26.65
C VAL A 60 -33.53 20.62 26.17
N ARG A 61 -33.89 21.85 25.79
CA ARG A 61 -35.22 22.22 25.30
C ARG A 61 -35.30 21.89 23.81
N ARG A 62 -36.24 21.04 23.37
CA ARG A 62 -36.46 20.81 21.93
C ARG A 62 -36.93 22.11 21.27
N LEU A 63 -36.17 22.62 20.31
CA LEU A 63 -36.61 23.62 19.35
C LEU A 63 -36.94 22.89 18.04
N ALA A 64 -38.16 23.08 17.54
CA ALA A 64 -38.58 22.54 16.26
C ALA A 64 -38.27 23.55 15.15
N HIS A 65 -37.36 23.19 14.24
CA HIS A 65 -37.17 23.95 13.00
C HIS A 65 -38.09 23.43 11.89
N ARG A 66 -38.73 24.37 11.20
CA ARG A 66 -39.61 24.09 10.05
C ARG A 66 -38.78 23.57 8.87
N GLY A 67 -39.32 22.58 8.16
CA GLY A 67 -38.63 21.97 7.02
C GLY A 67 -38.53 22.90 5.81
N VAL A 68 -37.42 22.79 5.07
CA VAL A 68 -37.23 23.35 3.74
C VAL A 68 -37.36 22.20 2.72
N ARG A 69 -38.16 22.38 1.67
CA ARG A 69 -38.28 21.41 0.58
C ARG A 69 -37.14 21.62 -0.44
N PRO A 70 -36.45 20.56 -0.90
CA PRO A 70 -35.55 20.69 -2.05
C PRO A 70 -36.34 20.87 -3.35
N HIS A 71 -35.81 21.66 -4.28
CA HIS A 71 -36.30 21.72 -5.66
C HIS A 71 -35.79 20.53 -6.49
N PRO A 72 -36.53 20.06 -7.51
CA PRO A 72 -36.05 19.04 -8.44
C PRO A 72 -34.98 19.61 -9.39
N PRO A 73 -34.01 18.80 -9.86
CA PRO A 73 -33.02 19.22 -10.85
C PRO A 73 -33.63 19.31 -12.26
N ALA A 74 -33.09 20.21 -13.08
CA ALA A 74 -33.45 20.34 -14.50
C ALA A 74 -32.88 19.18 -15.34
N PRO A 75 -33.54 18.79 -16.46
CA PRO A 75 -33.09 17.67 -17.29
C PRO A 75 -31.81 17.98 -18.08
N LEU A 76 -30.90 17.01 -18.16
CA LEU A 76 -29.66 17.09 -18.94
C LEU A 76 -29.92 16.77 -20.42
N HIS A 77 -29.39 17.60 -21.33
CA HIS A 77 -29.37 17.30 -22.75
C HIS A 77 -28.45 16.11 -23.06
N ARG A 78 -28.93 15.15 -23.87
CA ARG A 78 -28.10 14.09 -24.47
C ARG A 78 -27.32 14.63 -25.68
N PRO A 79 -26.02 14.31 -25.83
CA PRO A 79 -25.33 14.48 -27.10
C PRO A 79 -25.78 13.41 -28.13
N PRO A 80 -25.71 13.68 -29.44
CA PRO A 80 -26.04 12.71 -30.48
C PRO A 80 -24.95 11.63 -30.63
N GLY A 81 -25.36 10.41 -31.00
CA GLY A 81 -24.44 9.29 -31.23
C GLY A 81 -23.68 9.36 -32.57
N PRO A 82 -22.57 8.62 -32.71
CA PRO A 82 -21.69 8.71 -33.88
C PRO A 82 -22.29 8.06 -35.13
N GLY A 83 -22.63 8.88 -36.13
CA GLY A 83 -23.01 8.42 -37.46
C GLY A 83 -21.82 7.81 -38.23
N ARG A 84 -22.04 6.68 -38.91
CA ARG A 84 -21.04 6.06 -39.79
C ARG A 84 -20.93 6.81 -41.11
N THR A 85 -19.74 7.33 -41.44
CA THR A 85 -19.40 7.76 -42.81
C THR A 85 -18.11 7.08 -43.28
N ARG A 86 -18.20 6.38 -44.41
CA ARG A 86 -17.04 5.80 -45.12
C ARG A 86 -16.30 6.91 -45.86
N ILE A 87 -14.97 6.99 -45.71
CA ILE A 87 -14.13 7.82 -46.59
C ILE A 87 -13.55 6.90 -47.67
N ALA A 88 -13.90 7.17 -48.92
CA ALA A 88 -13.26 6.57 -50.09
C ALA A 88 -12.16 7.51 -50.62
N ALA A 89 -11.00 6.96 -50.96
CA ALA A 89 -9.89 7.75 -51.48
C ALA A 89 -10.06 8.07 -52.97
N ARG A 90 -9.71 9.29 -53.38
CA ARG A 90 -9.31 9.65 -54.75
C ARG A 90 -8.31 10.81 -54.70
N ALA A 91 -7.37 10.82 -55.63
CA ALA A 91 -6.38 11.87 -55.80
C ALA A 91 -6.58 12.58 -57.15
N HIS A 92 -6.17 13.85 -57.28
CA HIS A 92 -5.07 14.25 -58.19
C HIS A 92 -4.78 15.77 -58.17
N ALA A 93 -3.48 16.08 -58.29
CA ALA A 93 -2.82 17.20 -59.00
C ALA A 93 -3.35 18.67 -58.95
N ARG A 94 -2.39 19.58 -58.67
CA ARG A 94 -2.00 20.84 -59.40
C ARG A 94 -3.12 21.83 -59.81
N ASP A 95 -2.93 23.16 -59.79
CA ASP A 95 -1.71 23.95 -60.05
C ASP A 95 -1.83 25.43 -59.54
N ARG A 96 -0.73 26.21 -59.66
CA ARG A 96 -0.64 27.70 -59.74
C ARG A 96 -1.04 28.62 -58.55
N ARG A 97 -0.03 29.38 -58.12
CA ARG A 97 -0.06 30.81 -57.70
C ARG A 97 0.72 31.63 -58.75
N PRO A 98 0.90 32.98 -58.68
CA PRO A 98 0.27 34.01 -57.81
C PRO A 98 -0.34 35.20 -58.60
N ALA A 99 -0.94 36.16 -57.87
CA ALA A 99 -1.12 37.55 -58.33
C ALA A 99 -0.60 38.54 -57.26
N ARG A 100 -0.28 39.78 -57.66
CA ARG A 100 0.33 40.82 -56.79
C ARG A 100 -0.67 41.92 -56.41
N GLY A 101 -0.59 42.40 -55.16
CA GLY A 101 -1.14 43.69 -54.71
C GLY A 101 -0.07 44.46 -53.92
N ARG A 102 -0.02 45.80 -54.00
CA ARG A 102 1.09 46.63 -53.46
C ARG A 102 0.58 48.03 -53.06
N ARG A 103 1.30 48.71 -52.14
CA ARG A 103 0.99 50.02 -51.49
C ARG A 103 -0.15 49.90 -50.46
N GLY A 104 -0.23 50.67 -49.38
CA GLY A 104 0.64 51.65 -48.70
C GLY A 104 -0.07 52.02 -47.38
N GLY A 105 0.54 52.33 -46.23
CA GLY A 105 1.65 53.25 -45.98
C GLY A 105 1.10 54.52 -45.29
N GLY A 106 1.13 54.61 -43.94
CA GLY A 106 0.57 55.78 -43.22
C GLY A 106 0.40 55.63 -41.69
N ARG A 107 1.31 56.25 -40.93
CA ARG A 107 1.25 56.71 -39.53
C ARG A 107 2.25 57.89 -39.43
N PRO A 108 2.23 58.79 -38.42
CA PRO A 108 1.51 58.74 -37.14
C PRO A 108 0.65 60.00 -36.83
N GLY A 109 0.12 60.12 -35.61
CA GLY A 109 -0.44 61.37 -35.08
C GLY A 109 -1.17 61.22 -33.73
N HIS A 110 -0.77 62.00 -32.74
CA HIS A 110 -1.48 62.26 -31.47
C HIS A 110 -1.39 63.78 -31.21
N PRO A 111 -2.41 64.42 -30.62
CA PRO A 111 -2.18 65.07 -29.32
C PRO A 111 -3.43 65.10 -28.38
N GLY A 112 -3.25 65.77 -27.23
CA GLY A 112 -4.20 66.36 -26.24
C GLY A 112 -5.67 65.91 -26.15
N THR A 113 -6.22 65.45 -25.01
CA THR A 113 -6.47 66.12 -23.69
C THR A 113 -7.60 67.15 -23.66
N ALA A 114 -8.68 66.87 -22.90
CA ALA A 114 -9.13 67.65 -21.71
C ALA A 114 -10.50 67.20 -21.13
N ALA A 115 -10.64 67.28 -19.79
CA ALA A 115 -11.86 67.39 -18.95
C ALA A 115 -13.03 66.36 -19.08
N GLY A 116 -13.77 66.03 -18.00
CA GLY A 116 -13.57 66.36 -16.58
C GLY A 116 -14.81 66.08 -15.68
N LEU A 117 -14.63 66.28 -14.36
CA LEU A 117 -15.65 66.30 -13.27
C LEU A 117 -16.30 64.95 -12.84
N ALA A 118 -16.66 64.71 -11.56
CA ALA A 118 -16.23 65.33 -10.29
C ALA A 118 -16.66 64.49 -9.04
N GLY A 119 -15.91 64.60 -7.94
CA GLY A 119 -16.36 64.36 -6.55
C GLY A 119 -16.34 62.91 -6.02
N GLY A 120 -15.88 62.60 -4.81
CA GLY A 120 -15.06 63.38 -3.86
C GLY A 120 -15.61 63.43 -2.41
N HIS A 121 -14.85 62.89 -1.45
CA HIS A 121 -14.81 63.32 -0.05
C HIS A 121 -13.55 62.75 0.64
N GLU A 122 -12.91 63.54 1.50
CA GLU A 122 -11.68 63.19 2.23
C GLU A 122 -11.93 63.20 3.76
N ASP A 123 -10.82 63.12 4.52
CA ASP A 123 -10.61 63.19 5.98
C ASP A 123 -10.43 61.85 6.73
N GLY A 124 -9.36 61.65 7.52
CA GLY A 124 -8.15 62.48 7.65
C GLY A 124 -7.29 62.13 8.88
N ALA A 125 -5.99 61.85 8.70
CA ALA A 125 -4.97 61.84 9.78
C ALA A 125 -3.53 61.66 9.23
N GLN A 126 -2.73 62.73 9.29
CA GLN A 126 -1.26 62.69 9.41
C GLN A 126 -0.93 63.14 10.87
N ASP A 127 0.23 62.95 11.49
CA ASP A 127 1.62 62.78 11.05
C ASP A 127 2.45 62.16 12.21
N ARG A 128 3.58 61.50 11.91
CA ARG A 128 4.89 61.73 12.59
C ARG A 128 6.06 60.93 11.99
N LEU A 129 7.02 61.69 11.50
CA LEU A 129 8.42 61.36 11.19
C LEU A 129 9.16 60.61 12.34
N ALA A 130 10.28 59.88 12.15
CA ALA A 130 10.93 59.29 10.96
C ALA A 130 12.18 58.45 11.38
N ARG A 131 12.84 57.83 10.38
CA ARG A 131 14.23 57.28 10.39
C ARG A 131 14.54 56.05 11.25
N LEU A 132 14.87 54.94 10.58
CA LEU A 132 16.25 54.42 10.52
C LEU A 132 16.39 53.37 9.39
N ARG A 133 17.55 53.34 8.72
CA ARG A 133 17.92 52.30 7.74
C ARG A 133 19.17 51.59 8.24
N HIS A 134 19.19 50.26 8.28
CA HIS A 134 20.38 49.44 8.02
C HIS A 134 19.98 48.01 7.66
N ALA A 135 20.84 47.28 6.95
CA ALA A 135 20.56 45.95 6.40
C ALA A 135 21.45 44.87 7.01
N HIS A 136 20.90 43.69 7.28
CA HIS A 136 21.66 42.53 7.72
C HIS A 136 22.09 41.64 6.54
N ARG A 137 23.37 41.22 6.56
CA ARG A 137 23.92 40.13 5.75
C ARG A 137 24.64 39.14 6.68
N SER A 138 24.53 37.85 6.38
CA SER A 138 25.10 36.77 7.20
C SER A 138 26.63 36.68 7.09
N PRO A 139 27.35 36.33 8.16
CA PRO A 139 28.82 36.20 8.14
C PRO A 139 29.29 34.88 7.50
N ARG A 140 30.47 34.91 6.86
CA ARG A 140 31.24 33.72 6.43
C ARG A 140 32.56 33.65 7.19
N ARG A 141 33.04 32.43 7.49
CA ARG A 141 34.31 32.20 8.21
C ARG A 141 35.55 32.43 7.30
N PRO A 142 36.70 32.86 7.84
CA PRO A 142 37.93 33.15 7.09
C PRO A 142 38.77 31.91 6.77
N ARG A 143 39.78 32.08 5.89
CA ARG A 143 40.87 31.12 5.60
C ARG A 143 42.22 31.65 6.11
N PRO A 144 43.17 30.79 6.53
CA PRO A 144 44.53 31.21 6.91
C PRO A 144 45.46 31.44 5.68
N PRO A 145 46.56 32.20 5.84
CA PRO A 145 47.49 32.56 4.77
C PRO A 145 48.69 31.60 4.62
N GLY A 146 49.45 31.72 3.52
CA GLY A 146 50.66 30.92 3.25
C GLY A 146 51.96 31.73 3.18
N ARG A 147 53.03 31.19 3.79
CA ARG A 147 54.48 31.50 3.64
C ARG A 147 55.26 30.20 3.99
N GLY A 148 56.51 29.94 3.59
CA GLY A 148 57.37 30.63 2.62
C GLY A 148 58.89 30.47 2.91
N ARG A 149 59.59 29.59 2.15
CA ARG A 149 61.07 29.42 2.01
C ARG A 149 61.87 28.55 3.03
N ARG A 150 62.41 27.40 2.51
CA ARG A 150 63.84 26.92 2.51
C ARG A 150 64.61 26.73 3.86
N PRO A 151 65.80 26.05 3.93
CA PRO A 151 66.67 25.51 2.86
C PRO A 151 66.91 23.97 2.94
N ALA A 152 68.01 23.46 2.37
CA ALA A 152 68.30 22.02 2.18
C ALA A 152 69.72 21.62 2.64
N ARG A 153 69.96 20.30 2.80
CA ARG A 153 71.29 19.66 2.82
C ARG A 153 71.32 18.38 1.97
N ARG A 154 72.52 17.87 1.68
CA ARG A 154 72.82 16.74 0.76
C ARG A 154 73.46 15.56 1.50
N CYS A 155 73.37 14.37 0.91
CA CYS A 155 74.50 13.51 0.49
C CYS A 155 74.07 12.76 -0.79
N HIS A 156 74.86 12.70 -1.88
CA HIS A 156 75.85 11.64 -2.20
C HIS A 156 75.30 10.22 -2.04
N GLY A 157 75.36 9.30 -3.03
CA GLY A 157 75.97 9.24 -4.37
C GLY A 157 76.02 7.74 -4.80
N ASP A 158 76.36 7.30 -6.01
CA ASP A 158 76.65 7.94 -7.30
C ASP A 158 76.32 6.94 -8.46
N ARG A 159 76.27 7.44 -9.71
CA ARG A 159 76.51 6.78 -11.04
C ARG A 159 76.73 5.24 -11.11
N ARG A 160 76.29 4.46 -12.12
CA ARG A 160 76.09 4.67 -13.59
C ARG A 160 75.02 3.66 -14.12
N GLY A 161 74.31 3.86 -15.25
CA GLY A 161 74.12 5.05 -16.09
C GLY A 161 74.09 4.78 -17.61
N ARG A 162 73.15 5.44 -18.34
CA ARG A 162 73.07 5.63 -19.82
C ARG A 162 72.58 4.40 -20.65
N ARG A 163 71.93 4.55 -21.84
CA ARG A 163 71.48 5.76 -22.58
C ARG A 163 70.30 5.50 -23.57
N ARG A 164 69.29 6.40 -23.51
CA ARG A 164 68.59 7.10 -24.63
C ARG A 164 68.22 6.40 -25.96
N ARG A 165 66.92 6.57 -26.29
CA ARG A 165 66.31 7.19 -27.51
C ARG A 165 65.81 6.34 -28.71
N THR A 166 64.55 6.63 -29.07
CA THR A 166 63.96 6.79 -30.42
C THR A 166 64.03 5.65 -31.45
N GLY A 167 62.98 4.83 -31.46
CA GLY A 167 61.97 4.79 -32.53
C GLY A 167 62.39 4.74 -34.01
N ARG A 168 62.00 3.65 -34.70
CA ARG A 168 61.82 3.62 -36.16
C ARG A 168 60.67 2.67 -36.54
N ARG A 169 59.78 3.08 -37.46
CA ARG A 169 58.75 2.18 -38.05
C ARG A 169 59.39 1.25 -39.09
N ARG A 170 59.02 -0.03 -39.12
CA ARG A 170 58.96 -0.87 -40.35
C ARG A 170 57.75 -1.80 -40.28
N ARG A 171 57.28 -2.26 -41.45
CA ARG A 171 56.09 -3.11 -41.64
C ARG A 171 56.48 -4.54 -42.04
N HIS A 172 55.52 -5.45 -41.86
CA HIS A 172 55.38 -6.78 -42.48
C HIS A 172 56.35 -7.89 -42.05
N GLY A 173 55.83 -9.12 -42.15
CA GLY A 173 56.45 -10.36 -41.65
C GLY A 173 55.40 -11.32 -41.10
N LYS A 174 54.53 -11.89 -41.95
CA LYS A 174 53.66 -13.00 -41.54
C LYS A 174 54.53 -14.21 -41.18
N ARG A 175 54.30 -14.82 -40.02
CA ARG A 175 54.67 -16.23 -39.76
C ARG A 175 53.49 -16.95 -39.14
N HIS A 176 53.24 -18.17 -39.60
CA HIS A 176 52.17 -19.02 -39.10
C HIS A 176 52.58 -19.65 -37.76
N GLY A 177 51.65 -19.70 -36.81
CA GLY A 177 51.77 -20.49 -35.59
C GLY A 177 50.46 -21.23 -35.38
N ASN A 178 50.49 -22.56 -35.47
CA ASN A 178 49.31 -23.38 -35.25
C ASN A 178 48.83 -23.23 -33.79
N ARG A 179 47.53 -22.98 -33.62
CA ARG A 179 46.80 -23.27 -32.38
C ARG A 179 45.62 -24.18 -32.75
N PRO A 180 45.38 -25.27 -32.00
CA PRO A 180 44.28 -26.18 -32.31
C PRO A 180 42.94 -25.44 -32.17
N ARG A 181 42.00 -25.72 -33.08
CA ARG A 181 40.62 -25.23 -32.97
C ARG A 181 39.95 -25.91 -31.77
N SER A 182 39.76 -25.17 -30.68
CA SER A 182 38.82 -25.58 -29.64
C SER A 182 37.42 -25.69 -30.25
N ARG A 183 36.77 -26.86 -30.06
CA ARG A 183 35.36 -27.02 -30.42
C ARG A 183 34.51 -26.01 -29.64
N PRO A 184 33.49 -25.36 -30.24
CA PRO A 184 32.54 -24.59 -29.46
C PRO A 184 31.85 -25.52 -28.47
N ARG A 185 31.87 -25.19 -27.18
CA ARG A 185 31.03 -25.87 -26.19
C ARG A 185 29.57 -25.55 -26.53
N PRO A 186 28.62 -26.49 -26.48
CA PRO A 186 27.19 -26.21 -26.51
C PRO A 186 26.73 -25.65 -25.15
N GLY A 187 27.42 -24.61 -24.69
CA GLY A 187 27.09 -23.81 -23.52
C GLY A 187 26.66 -22.44 -24.02
N GLY A 188 25.47 -22.36 -24.61
CA GLY A 188 24.86 -21.08 -24.93
C GLY A 188 24.66 -20.34 -23.60
N HIS A 189 25.43 -19.28 -23.39
CA HIS A 189 25.19 -18.34 -22.30
C HIS A 189 23.89 -17.59 -22.59
N ARG A 190 22.76 -18.26 -22.35
CA ARG A 190 21.46 -17.65 -22.19
C ARG A 190 21.66 -16.60 -21.11
N VAL A 191 21.60 -15.33 -21.49
CA VAL A 191 21.44 -14.25 -20.51
C VAL A 191 20.09 -14.52 -19.88
N MET A 192 20.09 -15.21 -18.73
CA MET A 192 18.90 -15.33 -17.92
C MET A 192 18.52 -13.89 -17.57
N ASN A 193 17.29 -13.49 -17.92
CA ASN A 193 16.80 -12.16 -17.59
C ASN A 193 16.83 -12.03 -16.06
N ALA A 194 17.84 -11.36 -15.51
CA ALA A 194 18.16 -11.41 -14.08
C ALA A 194 17.20 -10.58 -13.20
N ILE A 195 15.97 -10.33 -13.68
CA ILE A 195 14.96 -9.45 -13.12
C ILE A 195 13.53 -9.95 -13.40
N GLU A 196 13.24 -10.47 -14.61
CA GLU A 196 11.85 -10.78 -15.03
C GLU A 196 11.82 -11.87 -16.13
N THR A 197 10.95 -12.89 -15.99
CA THR A 197 10.86 -14.03 -16.94
C THR A 197 10.24 -13.61 -18.28
N GLN A 198 9.92 -14.57 -19.16
CA GLN A 198 9.07 -14.28 -20.31
C GLN A 198 7.59 -14.33 -19.92
N GLU A 199 7.16 -15.34 -19.14
CA GLU A 199 5.76 -15.43 -18.67
C GLU A 199 5.34 -14.18 -17.88
N HIS A 200 6.23 -13.62 -17.07
CA HIS A 200 5.99 -12.36 -16.35
C HIS A 200 5.71 -11.18 -17.29
N LYS A 201 6.36 -11.12 -18.45
CA LYS A 201 6.15 -10.05 -19.44
C LYS A 201 4.88 -10.26 -20.24
N ASP A 202 4.57 -11.52 -20.57
CA ASP A 202 3.37 -11.89 -21.29
C ASP A 202 2.12 -11.64 -20.40
N LEU A 203 2.19 -12.00 -19.12
CA LEU A 203 1.21 -11.63 -18.09
C LEU A 203 1.08 -10.11 -17.96
N ARG A 204 2.20 -9.39 -17.89
CA ARG A 204 2.23 -7.92 -17.79
C ARG A 204 1.56 -7.26 -18.99
N GLU A 205 1.83 -7.72 -20.22
CA GLU A 205 1.18 -7.21 -21.42
C GLU A 205 -0.33 -7.53 -21.45
N ALA A 206 -0.72 -8.75 -21.06
CA ALA A 206 -2.11 -9.18 -21.04
C ALA A 206 -2.96 -8.42 -20.01
N VAL A 207 -2.47 -8.24 -18.78
CA VAL A 207 -3.16 -7.44 -17.75
C VAL A 207 -3.18 -5.96 -18.13
N ALA A 208 -2.08 -5.41 -18.66
CA ALA A 208 -2.10 -4.04 -19.16
C ALA A 208 -3.07 -3.87 -20.34
N ALA A 209 -3.31 -4.90 -21.15
CA ALA A 209 -4.33 -4.91 -22.19
C ALA A 209 -5.76 -5.01 -21.63
N LEU A 210 -5.99 -5.73 -20.52
CA LEU A 210 -7.26 -5.69 -19.76
C LEU A 210 -7.50 -4.28 -19.21
N GLY A 211 -6.55 -3.73 -18.45
CA GLY A 211 -6.66 -2.40 -17.86
C GLY A 211 -6.89 -1.30 -18.90
N ARG A 212 -6.27 -1.39 -20.09
CA ARG A 212 -6.53 -0.45 -21.20
C ARG A 212 -7.94 -0.56 -21.80
N ARG A 213 -8.67 -1.68 -21.67
CA ARG A 213 -10.08 -1.77 -22.10
C ARG A 213 -11.02 -1.02 -21.15
N HIS A 214 -10.73 -1.07 -19.86
CA HIS A 214 -11.57 -0.49 -18.79
C HIS A 214 -11.22 0.97 -18.46
N GLY A 215 -9.92 1.28 -18.37
CA GLY A 215 -9.40 2.62 -18.13
C GLY A 215 -9.73 3.23 -16.76
N PRO A 216 -9.42 4.52 -16.54
CA PRO A 216 -9.57 5.19 -15.24
C PRO A 216 -11.03 5.50 -14.85
N GLY A 217 -12.00 5.14 -15.68
CA GLY A 217 -13.44 5.25 -15.44
C GLY A 217 -14.15 3.89 -15.30
N PHE A 218 -13.39 2.82 -15.05
CA PHE A 218 -13.88 1.44 -14.94
C PHE A 218 -15.03 1.25 -13.96
N ASP A 219 -15.93 0.31 -14.27
CA ASP A 219 -16.79 -0.30 -13.27
C ASP A 219 -16.00 -1.39 -12.52
N ARG A 220 -16.00 -1.31 -11.18
CA ARG A 220 -15.24 -2.23 -10.33
C ARG A 220 -15.77 -3.65 -10.42
N ALA A 221 -17.09 -3.84 -10.50
CA ALA A 221 -17.69 -5.18 -10.52
C ALA A 221 -17.35 -5.91 -11.83
N THR A 222 -17.55 -5.25 -12.97
CA THR A 222 -17.25 -5.80 -14.30
C THR A 222 -15.76 -6.12 -14.47
N LEU A 223 -14.86 -5.24 -14.02
CA LEU A 223 -13.42 -5.51 -14.08
C LEU A 223 -13.00 -6.67 -13.16
N TRP A 224 -13.58 -6.77 -11.96
CA TRP A 224 -13.32 -7.88 -11.04
C TRP A 224 -13.78 -9.21 -11.64
N GLU A 225 -14.99 -9.26 -12.21
CA GLU A 225 -15.54 -10.45 -12.87
C GLU A 225 -14.71 -10.88 -14.11
N GLU A 226 -14.25 -9.92 -14.93
CA GLU A 226 -13.37 -10.23 -16.07
C GLU A 226 -11.98 -10.69 -15.62
N ALA A 227 -11.39 -10.07 -14.59
CA ALA A 227 -10.11 -10.49 -14.03
C ALA A 227 -10.17 -11.89 -13.40
N GLY A 228 -11.27 -12.22 -12.72
CA GLY A 228 -11.54 -13.55 -12.17
C GLY A 228 -11.65 -14.62 -13.26
N LYS A 229 -12.45 -14.37 -14.31
CA LYS A 229 -12.59 -15.24 -15.48
C LYS A 229 -11.30 -15.44 -16.28
N LEU A 230 -10.34 -14.52 -16.16
CA LEU A 230 -9.00 -14.62 -16.76
C LEU A 230 -7.95 -15.24 -15.82
N GLY A 231 -8.36 -15.70 -14.63
CA GLY A 231 -7.47 -16.30 -13.62
C GLY A 231 -6.55 -15.32 -12.89
N TYR A 232 -6.70 -14.02 -13.10
CA TYR A 232 -5.80 -12.99 -12.58
C TYR A 232 -5.98 -12.71 -11.09
N LEU A 233 -7.16 -12.99 -10.52
CA LEU A 233 -7.41 -12.81 -9.08
C LEU A 233 -6.78 -13.94 -8.25
N GLY A 234 -6.94 -15.19 -8.69
CA GLY A 234 -6.38 -16.39 -8.07
C GLY A 234 -5.00 -16.81 -8.55
N VAL A 235 -4.24 -15.96 -9.24
CA VAL A 235 -2.98 -16.37 -9.89
C VAL A 235 -1.92 -16.90 -8.91
N ASN A 236 -1.97 -16.48 -7.64
CA ASN A 236 -1.10 -16.92 -6.54
C ASN A 236 -1.61 -18.16 -5.77
N LEU A 237 -2.71 -18.78 -6.22
CA LEU A 237 -3.37 -19.87 -5.50
C LEU A 237 -3.15 -21.23 -6.20
N PRO A 238 -3.19 -22.36 -5.48
CA PRO A 238 -2.94 -23.67 -6.07
C PRO A 238 -3.97 -24.05 -7.15
N GLU A 239 -3.50 -24.72 -8.20
CA GLU A 239 -4.34 -25.21 -9.31
C GLU A 239 -5.46 -26.16 -8.84
N GLU A 240 -5.22 -26.95 -7.78
CA GLU A 240 -6.22 -27.84 -7.19
C GLU A 240 -7.46 -27.12 -6.61
N TYR A 241 -7.37 -25.81 -6.37
CA TYR A 241 -8.50 -24.94 -6.00
C TYR A 241 -8.87 -23.95 -7.11
N GLY A 242 -8.50 -24.20 -8.37
CA GLY A 242 -8.79 -23.32 -9.50
C GLY A 242 -7.94 -22.05 -9.56
N GLY A 243 -6.84 -21.97 -8.80
CA GLY A 243 -5.86 -20.90 -8.89
C GLY A 243 -4.88 -21.08 -10.07
N GLY A 244 -4.03 -20.07 -10.28
CA GLY A 244 -3.07 -20.03 -11.39
C GLY A 244 -1.72 -20.71 -11.14
N GLY A 245 -1.49 -21.32 -9.98
CA GLY A 245 -0.26 -22.05 -9.65
C GLY A 245 1.00 -21.19 -9.43
N GLY A 246 0.91 -19.87 -9.59
CA GLY A 246 1.99 -18.92 -9.32
C GLY A 246 2.06 -18.49 -7.85
N GLY A 247 2.75 -17.38 -7.61
CA GLY A 247 2.93 -16.78 -6.28
C GLY A 247 2.52 -15.30 -6.22
N ILE A 248 3.01 -14.64 -5.17
CA ILE A 248 2.83 -13.19 -4.97
C ILE A 248 3.57 -12.39 -6.05
N SER A 249 4.60 -12.96 -6.67
CA SER A 249 5.27 -12.38 -7.84
C SER A 249 4.28 -12.07 -8.96
N GLU A 250 3.53 -13.06 -9.43
CA GLU A 250 2.54 -12.92 -10.50
C GLU A 250 1.38 -12.00 -10.09
N LEU A 251 0.84 -12.17 -8.87
CA LEU A 251 -0.24 -11.33 -8.38
C LEU A 251 0.17 -9.85 -8.25
N SER A 252 1.43 -9.59 -7.89
CA SER A 252 1.98 -8.23 -7.84
C SER A 252 2.06 -7.58 -9.22
N ILE A 253 2.37 -8.35 -10.28
CA ILE A 253 2.35 -7.88 -11.67
C ILE A 253 0.93 -7.49 -12.07
N VAL A 254 -0.07 -8.34 -11.74
CA VAL A 254 -1.48 -8.06 -12.03
C VAL A 254 -1.93 -6.73 -11.40
N LEU A 255 -1.63 -6.51 -10.11
CA LEU A 255 -2.04 -5.28 -9.43
C LEU A 255 -1.22 -4.04 -9.87
N GLU A 256 0.07 -4.20 -10.18
CA GLU A 256 0.92 -3.12 -10.68
C GLU A 256 0.40 -2.58 -12.04
N GLU A 257 0.06 -3.45 -13.00
CA GLU A 257 -0.46 -3.02 -14.30
C GLU A 257 -1.90 -2.52 -14.24
N SER A 258 -2.75 -3.13 -13.41
CA SER A 258 -4.11 -2.62 -13.16
C SER A 258 -4.07 -1.20 -12.59
N GLY A 259 -3.16 -0.95 -11.62
CA GLY A 259 -2.88 0.39 -11.12
C GLY A 259 -2.32 1.34 -12.20
N ALA A 260 -1.38 0.87 -13.03
CA ALA A 260 -0.75 1.68 -14.09
C ALA A 260 -1.71 2.05 -15.23
N ALA A 261 -2.74 1.25 -15.48
CA ALA A 261 -3.84 1.56 -16.40
C ALA A 261 -4.88 2.53 -15.81
N GLY A 262 -4.78 2.85 -14.51
CA GLY A 262 -5.72 3.72 -13.79
C GLY A 262 -6.91 3.00 -13.17
N CYS A 263 -6.93 1.66 -13.19
CA CYS A 263 -7.99 0.83 -12.62
C CYS A 263 -7.49 -0.07 -11.46
N PRO A 264 -7.03 0.53 -10.33
CA PRO A 264 -6.53 -0.23 -9.19
C PRO A 264 -7.65 -0.97 -8.45
N LEU A 265 -7.38 -2.21 -8.02
CA LEU A 265 -8.32 -3.08 -7.29
C LEU A 265 -7.82 -3.32 -5.86
N LEU A 266 -8.35 -2.59 -4.87
CA LEU A 266 -7.88 -2.72 -3.48
C LEU A 266 -8.15 -4.13 -2.92
N MET A 267 -9.27 -4.74 -3.29
CA MET A 267 -9.63 -6.08 -2.81
C MET A 267 -8.67 -7.19 -3.26
N MET A 268 -7.77 -6.95 -4.25
CA MET A 268 -6.67 -7.89 -4.53
C MET A 268 -5.65 -7.98 -3.38
N ILE A 269 -5.41 -6.89 -2.66
CA ILE A 269 -4.54 -6.89 -1.47
C ILE A 269 -5.22 -7.70 -0.34
N VAL A 270 -6.52 -7.49 -0.16
CA VAL A 270 -7.24 -8.01 1.01
C VAL A 270 -7.69 -9.46 0.83
N SER A 271 -8.22 -9.82 -0.35
CA SER A 271 -8.90 -11.09 -0.57
C SER A 271 -7.92 -12.21 -1.01
N PRO A 272 -7.34 -12.22 -2.24
CA PRO A 272 -6.41 -13.28 -2.62
C PRO A 272 -5.04 -13.18 -1.94
N ALA A 273 -4.47 -11.97 -1.76
CA ALA A 273 -3.11 -11.85 -1.22
C ALA A 273 -3.00 -12.10 0.30
N ILE A 274 -3.93 -11.58 1.11
CA ILE A 274 -4.00 -11.91 2.55
C ILE A 274 -4.84 -13.16 2.78
N CYS A 275 -6.16 -13.08 2.59
CA CYS A 275 -7.08 -14.09 3.14
C CYS A 275 -6.91 -15.46 2.49
N ALA A 276 -6.85 -15.53 1.15
CA ALA A 276 -6.68 -16.79 0.45
C ALA A 276 -5.29 -17.41 0.69
N THR A 277 -4.21 -16.61 0.68
CA THR A 277 -2.85 -17.09 1.03
C THR A 277 -2.79 -17.69 2.44
N VAL A 278 -3.46 -17.05 3.42
CA VAL A 278 -3.56 -17.57 4.80
C VAL A 278 -4.33 -18.89 4.84
N ILE A 279 -5.46 -19.00 4.14
CA ILE A 279 -6.26 -20.23 4.07
C ILE A 279 -5.49 -21.35 3.33
N ALA A 280 -4.76 -21.04 2.27
CA ALA A 280 -3.94 -21.99 1.53
C ALA A 280 -2.78 -22.56 2.36
N ARG A 281 -2.04 -21.69 3.09
CA ARG A 281 -0.93 -22.12 3.95
C ARG A 281 -1.37 -22.75 5.28
N PHE A 282 -2.49 -22.33 5.88
CA PHE A 282 -2.86 -22.71 7.27
C PHE A 282 -4.30 -23.17 7.51
N GLY A 283 -5.21 -23.07 6.54
CA GLY A 283 -6.59 -23.54 6.72
C GLY A 283 -6.70 -25.06 6.81
N THR A 284 -7.80 -25.56 7.40
CA THR A 284 -8.16 -26.98 7.27
C THR A 284 -8.53 -27.30 5.82
N ASP A 285 -8.53 -28.58 5.44
CA ASP A 285 -8.83 -28.94 4.06
C ASP A 285 -10.31 -28.66 3.69
N GLU A 286 -11.20 -28.62 4.67
CA GLU A 286 -12.58 -28.13 4.54
C GLU A 286 -12.59 -26.63 4.21
N GLN A 287 -11.81 -25.82 4.95
CA GLN A 287 -11.69 -24.38 4.72
C GLN A 287 -11.08 -24.10 3.32
N LYS A 288 -10.06 -24.86 2.92
CA LYS A 288 -9.46 -24.76 1.58
C LYS A 288 -10.49 -25.06 0.49
N ARG A 289 -11.16 -26.21 0.56
CA ARG A 289 -12.20 -26.62 -0.41
C ARG A 289 -13.40 -25.68 -0.45
N GLN A 290 -13.77 -25.05 0.67
CA GLN A 290 -14.89 -24.11 0.74
C GLN A 290 -14.54 -22.74 0.16
N TRP A 291 -13.38 -22.17 0.51
CA TRP A 291 -13.09 -20.76 0.27
C TRP A 291 -12.18 -20.50 -0.94
N LEU A 292 -11.16 -21.33 -1.17
CA LEU A 292 -10.14 -21.02 -2.18
C LEU A 292 -10.68 -20.96 -3.62
N PRO A 293 -11.61 -21.83 -4.07
CA PRO A 293 -12.18 -21.71 -5.42
C PRO A 293 -12.88 -20.38 -5.68
N GLY A 294 -13.75 -19.94 -4.77
CA GLY A 294 -14.45 -18.66 -4.91
C GLY A 294 -13.53 -17.44 -4.74
N LEU A 295 -12.45 -17.58 -3.97
CA LEU A 295 -11.41 -16.55 -3.84
C LEU A 295 -10.48 -16.49 -5.06
N ALA A 296 -10.39 -17.57 -5.85
CA ALA A 296 -9.58 -17.64 -7.06
C ALA A 296 -10.30 -17.08 -8.29
N ASP A 297 -11.57 -17.44 -8.49
CA ASP A 297 -12.41 -16.91 -9.57
C ASP A 297 -13.07 -15.56 -9.24
N GLY A 298 -12.97 -15.12 -7.98
CA GLY A 298 -13.50 -13.85 -7.49
C GLY A 298 -15.00 -13.83 -7.19
N SER A 299 -15.69 -14.98 -7.28
CA SER A 299 -17.11 -15.13 -6.93
C SER A 299 -17.37 -15.05 -5.42
N LEU A 300 -16.34 -15.28 -4.60
CA LEU A 300 -16.30 -14.93 -3.18
C LEU A 300 -15.21 -13.88 -2.93
N THR A 301 -15.44 -12.98 -1.98
CA THR A 301 -14.46 -11.98 -1.56
C THR A 301 -14.37 -11.91 -0.04
N MET A 302 -13.15 -11.74 0.50
CA MET A 302 -12.93 -11.57 1.94
C MET A 302 -12.30 -10.22 2.28
N ALA A 303 -12.75 -9.65 3.40
CA ALA A 303 -12.15 -8.50 4.07
C ALA A 303 -11.19 -8.96 5.20
N PHE A 304 -10.28 -8.10 5.68
CA PHE A 304 -9.33 -8.42 6.75
C PHE A 304 -9.38 -7.39 7.89
N GLY A 305 -9.73 -7.82 9.10
CA GLY A 305 -9.95 -6.96 10.26
C GLY A 305 -8.94 -7.21 11.39
N ILE A 306 -7.80 -6.51 11.35
CA ILE A 306 -6.78 -6.52 12.42
C ILE A 306 -6.89 -5.31 13.36
N THR A 307 -6.90 -4.09 12.80
CA THR A 307 -6.79 -2.80 13.50
C THR A 307 -7.98 -2.51 14.42
N GLU A 308 -7.69 -1.98 15.60
CA GLU A 308 -8.67 -1.50 16.59
C GLU A 308 -8.41 -0.02 16.94
N PRO A 309 -9.39 0.71 17.51
CA PRO A 309 -9.22 2.12 17.86
C PRO A 309 -7.97 2.44 18.70
N ASP A 310 -7.63 1.56 19.64
CA ASP A 310 -6.45 1.68 20.52
C ASP A 310 -5.26 0.78 20.12
N ALA A 311 -5.38 0.02 19.02
CA ALA A 311 -4.38 -0.96 18.59
C ALA A 311 -4.23 -1.02 17.05
N GLY A 312 -3.28 -0.23 16.53
CA GLY A 312 -2.84 -0.25 15.13
C GLY A 312 -1.46 -0.90 15.00
N SER A 313 -0.40 -0.10 14.82
CA SER A 313 0.99 -0.60 14.76
C SER A 313 1.42 -1.39 16.02
N ASN A 314 0.73 -1.18 17.14
CA ASN A 314 0.80 -1.94 18.38
C ASN A 314 -0.14 -3.17 18.41
N SER A 315 -0.38 -3.84 17.27
CA SER A 315 -1.34 -4.97 17.12
C SER A 315 -1.17 -6.13 18.11
N HIS A 316 -0.01 -6.29 18.76
CA HIS A 316 0.16 -7.25 19.87
C HIS A 316 -0.67 -6.89 21.12
N ARG A 317 -1.27 -5.69 21.17
CA ARG A 317 -2.14 -5.19 22.24
C ARG A 317 -3.63 -5.21 21.90
N ILE A 318 -4.06 -5.86 20.80
CA ILE A 318 -5.49 -5.97 20.48
C ILE A 318 -6.31 -6.57 21.65
N THR A 319 -7.56 -6.15 21.70
CA THR A 319 -8.53 -6.36 22.77
C THR A 319 -9.72 -7.20 22.33
N THR A 320 -9.95 -7.38 21.02
CA THR A 320 -10.93 -8.37 20.51
C THR A 320 -10.57 -9.76 21.00
N THR A 321 -11.45 -10.39 21.78
CA THR A 321 -11.28 -11.73 22.31
C THR A 321 -12.14 -12.74 21.55
N ALA A 322 -11.71 -13.99 21.61
CA ALA A 322 -12.48 -15.16 21.23
C ALA A 322 -12.47 -16.14 22.40
N ARG A 323 -13.64 -16.65 22.77
CA ARG A 323 -13.81 -17.66 23.83
C ARG A 323 -14.64 -18.83 23.29
N ARG A 324 -14.40 -20.04 23.80
CA ARG A 324 -15.17 -21.22 23.39
C ARG A 324 -16.63 -21.09 23.86
N ASP A 325 -17.56 -21.46 23.00
CA ASP A 325 -18.99 -21.56 23.30
C ASP A 325 -19.32 -22.98 23.80
N GLY A 326 -20.07 -23.08 24.89
CA GLY A 326 -20.63 -24.36 25.35
C GLY A 326 -21.78 -24.85 24.47
N TRP A 327 -22.31 -23.99 23.60
CA TRP A 327 -23.38 -24.33 22.66
C TRP A 327 -22.84 -25.17 21.49
N GLY A 328 -22.92 -26.49 21.63
CA GLY A 328 -22.70 -27.42 20.52
C GLY A 328 -23.87 -27.37 19.53
N SER A 329 -23.59 -27.07 18.26
CA SER A 329 -24.58 -27.22 17.19
C SER A 329 -24.88 -28.71 16.97
N PRO A 330 -26.12 -29.11 16.65
CA PRO A 330 -26.44 -30.50 16.26
C PRO A 330 -25.63 -31.02 15.04
N ARG A 331 -24.98 -30.12 14.28
CA ARG A 331 -24.06 -30.47 13.18
C ARG A 331 -22.61 -30.63 13.64
N THR A 332 -22.17 -29.96 14.71
CA THR A 332 -20.78 -30.01 15.21
C THR A 332 -20.63 -31.14 16.23
N LYS A 333 -20.49 -32.38 15.74
CA LYS A 333 -19.98 -33.48 16.57
C LYS A 333 -18.53 -33.14 16.95
N SER A 334 -18.20 -33.29 18.24
CA SER A 334 -16.88 -33.00 18.83
C SER A 334 -16.30 -31.60 18.52
N GLY A 335 -16.82 -30.58 19.21
CA GLY A 335 -16.25 -29.23 19.22
C GLY A 335 -17.28 -28.18 19.62
N GLY A 336 -17.05 -27.46 20.72
CA GLY A 336 -17.82 -26.26 21.04
C GLY A 336 -17.50 -25.13 20.06
N GLY A 337 -18.45 -24.23 19.82
CA GLY A 337 -18.28 -23.08 18.93
C GLY A 337 -17.35 -22.01 19.50
N TRP A 338 -17.43 -20.81 18.94
CA TRP A 338 -16.71 -19.62 19.41
C TRP A 338 -17.68 -18.46 19.63
N ILE A 339 -17.37 -17.62 20.62
CA ILE A 339 -17.98 -16.30 20.81
C ILE A 339 -16.88 -15.26 20.71
N LEU A 340 -17.05 -14.30 19.79
CA LEU A 340 -16.11 -13.19 19.56
C LEU A 340 -16.69 -11.88 20.06
N THR A 341 -15.90 -11.15 20.85
CA THR A 341 -16.30 -9.87 21.46
C THR A 341 -15.20 -8.84 21.21
N GLY A 342 -15.53 -7.68 20.63
CA GLY A 342 -14.52 -6.67 20.30
C GLY A 342 -14.94 -5.60 19.29
N ARG A 343 -13.96 -4.88 18.73
CA ARG A 343 -14.15 -3.83 17.72
C ARG A 343 -12.99 -3.79 16.73
N LYS A 344 -13.27 -3.46 15.48
CA LYS A 344 -12.26 -3.14 14.44
C LYS A 344 -12.55 -1.78 13.80
N VAL A 345 -11.54 -1.18 13.17
CA VAL A 345 -11.65 0.13 12.51
C VAL A 345 -10.77 0.17 11.25
N PHE A 346 -11.16 0.99 10.26
CA PHE A 346 -10.53 1.09 8.94
C PHE A 346 -10.50 -0.25 8.17
N VAL A 347 -11.51 -1.09 8.36
CA VAL A 347 -11.62 -2.35 7.60
C VAL A 347 -12.21 -2.05 6.23
N SER A 348 -11.45 -2.34 5.17
CA SER A 348 -11.88 -2.11 3.78
C SER A 348 -12.88 -3.15 3.28
N GLY A 349 -13.88 -2.71 2.51
CA GLY A 349 -14.69 -3.57 1.64
C GLY A 349 -15.74 -4.47 2.33
N VAL A 350 -16.08 -4.23 3.60
CA VAL A 350 -17.04 -5.07 4.37
C VAL A 350 -18.50 -4.95 3.90
N ASP A 351 -18.80 -4.06 2.95
CA ASP A 351 -20.06 -4.05 2.20
C ASP A 351 -20.08 -4.98 0.98
N ILE A 352 -18.91 -5.38 0.45
CA ILE A 352 -18.76 -6.18 -0.77
C ILE A 352 -18.06 -7.53 -0.58
N ALA A 353 -17.65 -7.87 0.65
CA ALA A 353 -17.03 -9.14 1.01
C ALA A 353 -18.05 -10.09 1.68
N ASP A 354 -17.99 -11.39 1.40
CA ASP A 354 -18.89 -12.41 1.94
C ASP A 354 -18.55 -12.80 3.39
N ALA A 355 -17.27 -12.66 3.75
CA ALA A 355 -16.78 -12.82 5.11
C ALA A 355 -15.63 -11.85 5.41
N THR A 356 -15.36 -11.64 6.70
CA THR A 356 -14.19 -10.93 7.20
C THR A 356 -13.31 -11.88 7.98
N LEU A 357 -12.04 -11.95 7.62
CA LEU A 357 -10.99 -12.61 8.40
C LEU A 357 -10.60 -11.68 9.57
N ILE A 358 -11.06 -11.99 10.77
CA ILE A 358 -10.86 -11.18 11.98
C ILE A 358 -9.68 -11.71 12.78
N VAL A 359 -8.79 -10.80 13.21
CA VAL A 359 -7.76 -11.12 14.21
C VAL A 359 -8.32 -10.91 15.61
N GLY A 360 -8.51 -12.00 16.35
CA GLY A 360 -8.91 -12.01 17.76
C GLY A 360 -7.82 -12.59 18.66
N ARG A 361 -8.11 -12.73 19.95
CA ARG A 361 -7.23 -13.42 20.91
C ARG A 361 -7.99 -14.48 21.70
N THR A 362 -7.48 -15.71 21.69
CA THR A 362 -7.97 -16.81 22.53
C THR A 362 -7.00 -17.06 23.68
N GLU A 363 -7.45 -17.78 24.71
CA GLU A 363 -6.58 -18.25 25.79
C GLU A 363 -5.74 -19.44 25.33
N ASP A 364 -4.43 -19.36 25.53
CA ASP A 364 -3.53 -20.50 25.41
C ASP A 364 -3.75 -21.45 26.60
N ALA A 365 -4.42 -22.57 26.36
CA ALA A 365 -4.68 -23.61 27.35
C ALA A 365 -3.42 -24.15 28.06
N ARG A 366 -2.22 -23.91 27.51
CA ARG A 366 -0.93 -24.34 28.09
C ARG A 366 -0.24 -23.26 28.93
N THR A 367 -0.66 -21.99 28.85
CA THR A 367 -0.01 -20.88 29.58
C THR A 367 -0.97 -19.88 30.25
N GLY A 368 -2.27 -19.97 30.00
CA GLY A 368 -3.27 -18.98 30.45
C GLY A 368 -3.11 -17.59 29.81
N SER A 369 -2.29 -17.47 28.76
CA SER A 369 -1.99 -16.20 28.10
C SER A 369 -2.80 -16.00 26.82
N LEU A 370 -3.24 -14.78 26.55
CA LEU A 370 -4.08 -14.47 25.39
C LEU A 370 -3.26 -14.39 24.08
N LYS A 371 -3.22 -15.49 23.31
CA LYS A 371 -2.54 -15.65 22.02
C LYS A 371 -3.41 -15.17 20.84
N PRO A 372 -2.84 -14.60 19.76
CA PRO A 372 -3.60 -14.15 18.60
C PRO A 372 -4.05 -15.34 17.74
N CYS A 373 -5.29 -15.29 17.24
CA CYS A 373 -5.86 -16.26 16.32
C CYS A 373 -6.73 -15.58 15.25
N LEU A 374 -7.00 -16.31 14.17
CA LEU A 374 -7.72 -15.82 12.99
C LEU A 374 -9.07 -16.53 12.85
N PHE A 375 -10.14 -15.76 12.65
CA PHE A 375 -11.51 -16.26 12.55
C PHE A 375 -12.20 -15.78 11.29
N ILE A 376 -12.88 -16.68 10.59
CA ILE A 376 -13.74 -16.37 9.45
C ILE A 376 -15.12 -15.96 9.97
N VAL A 377 -15.46 -14.68 9.85
CA VAL A 377 -16.74 -14.11 10.29
C VAL A 377 -17.61 -13.79 9.07
N PRO A 378 -18.72 -14.52 8.83
CA PRO A 378 -19.64 -14.20 7.73
C PRO A 378 -20.19 -12.77 7.82
N ARG A 379 -20.35 -12.08 6.68
CA ARG A 379 -20.80 -10.67 6.59
C ARG A 379 -22.13 -10.39 7.30
N ASP A 380 -23.01 -11.38 7.36
CA ASP A 380 -24.34 -11.30 7.95
C ASP A 380 -24.49 -12.18 9.22
N ALA A 381 -23.39 -12.42 9.94
CA ALA A 381 -23.42 -13.09 11.24
C ALA A 381 -24.14 -12.23 12.32
N GLU A 382 -24.87 -12.88 13.23
CA GLU A 382 -25.51 -12.20 14.36
C GLU A 382 -24.45 -11.58 15.29
N GLY A 383 -24.70 -10.36 15.77
CA GLY A 383 -23.75 -9.57 16.56
C GLY A 383 -22.67 -8.84 15.75
N PHE A 384 -22.53 -9.09 14.44
CA PHE A 384 -21.50 -8.48 13.60
C PHE A 384 -21.95 -7.13 13.01
N GLY A 385 -21.89 -6.09 13.83
CA GLY A 385 -22.25 -4.72 13.44
C GLY A 385 -21.19 -4.08 12.54
N ARG A 386 -21.63 -3.38 11.48
CA ARG A 386 -20.76 -2.67 10.52
C ARG A 386 -21.27 -1.28 10.19
N SER A 387 -20.42 -0.27 10.36
CA SER A 387 -20.72 1.15 10.15
C SER A 387 -19.72 1.79 9.19
N VAL A 388 -20.21 2.47 8.14
CA VAL A 388 -19.36 3.19 7.18
C VAL A 388 -18.69 4.38 7.87
N ILE A 389 -17.37 4.51 7.70
CA ILE A 389 -16.61 5.72 8.04
C ILE A 389 -16.74 6.71 6.87
N ASP A 390 -17.12 7.95 7.16
CA ASP A 390 -17.12 9.02 6.15
C ASP A 390 -15.68 9.47 5.88
N MET A 391 -15.22 9.32 4.64
CA MET A 391 -13.80 9.41 4.27
C MET A 391 -13.60 10.41 3.14
N GLU A 392 -12.71 11.39 3.35
CA GLU A 392 -12.22 12.30 2.30
C GLU A 392 -11.55 11.55 1.12
N LEU A 393 -11.06 10.32 1.38
CA LEU A 393 -10.54 9.44 0.35
C LEU A 393 -11.68 8.81 -0.48
N GLN A 394 -11.91 9.37 -1.67
CA GLN A 394 -12.84 8.80 -2.66
C GLN A 394 -12.25 7.55 -3.34
N ALA A 395 -12.43 6.39 -2.69
CA ALA A 395 -12.12 5.05 -3.19
C ALA A 395 -13.40 4.29 -3.61
N GLN A 396 -13.25 3.17 -4.33
CA GLN A 396 -14.37 2.28 -4.64
C GLN A 396 -14.78 1.45 -3.41
N GLU A 397 -13.78 0.99 -2.64
CA GLU A 397 -13.95 0.23 -1.40
C GLU A 397 -14.13 1.15 -0.18
N LYS A 398 -15.30 1.07 0.46
CA LYS A 398 -15.58 1.83 1.69
C LYS A 398 -14.80 1.28 2.88
N GLN A 399 -14.62 2.13 3.89
CA GLN A 399 -13.93 1.81 5.14
C GLN A 399 -14.94 1.70 6.28
N PHE A 400 -14.76 0.72 7.16
CA PHE A 400 -15.73 0.39 8.21
C PHE A 400 -15.14 0.42 9.62
N GLU A 401 -15.96 0.91 10.55
CA GLU A 401 -15.93 0.46 11.94
C GLU A 401 -16.76 -0.82 12.07
N LEU A 402 -16.22 -1.80 12.79
CA LEU A 402 -16.90 -3.06 13.10
C LEU A 402 -17.07 -3.21 14.61
N VAL A 403 -18.21 -3.75 15.01
CA VAL A 403 -18.52 -4.17 16.38
C VAL A 403 -18.78 -5.67 16.35
N LEU A 404 -18.14 -6.41 17.25
CA LEU A 404 -18.41 -7.82 17.50
C LEU A 404 -19.07 -7.90 18.87
N ASP A 405 -20.39 -8.02 18.89
CA ASP A 405 -21.21 -8.11 20.11
C ASP A 405 -21.60 -9.57 20.35
N ASP A 406 -20.74 -10.30 21.07
CA ASP A 406 -20.82 -11.75 21.34
C ASP A 406 -21.18 -12.61 20.10
N VAL A 407 -20.49 -12.34 18.98
CA VAL A 407 -20.68 -13.00 17.68
C VAL A 407 -20.44 -14.50 17.81
N ARG A 408 -21.50 -15.30 17.66
CA ARG A 408 -21.43 -16.77 17.71
C ARG A 408 -21.00 -17.35 16.37
N LEU A 409 -19.97 -18.19 16.40
CA LEU A 409 -19.41 -18.87 15.24
C LEU A 409 -19.31 -20.38 15.49
N PRO A 410 -19.39 -21.22 14.45
CA PRO A 410 -19.11 -22.65 14.57
C PRO A 410 -17.62 -22.91 14.81
N ALA A 411 -17.27 -24.14 15.24
CA ALA A 411 -15.90 -24.50 15.64
C ALA A 411 -14.87 -24.34 14.50
N ASP A 412 -15.29 -24.59 13.26
CA ASP A 412 -14.56 -24.49 11.99
C ASP A 412 -14.42 -23.05 11.45
N ALA A 413 -14.90 -22.04 12.19
CA ALA A 413 -14.60 -20.65 11.89
C ALA A 413 -13.17 -20.22 12.27
N LEU A 414 -12.51 -20.94 13.18
CA LEU A 414 -11.08 -20.75 13.50
C LEU A 414 -10.23 -21.25 12.33
N VAL A 415 -9.39 -20.40 11.74
CA VAL A 415 -8.50 -20.82 10.63
C VAL A 415 -7.43 -21.77 11.16
N GLY A 416 -7.41 -23.00 10.65
CA GLY A 416 -6.43 -24.01 11.04
C GLY A 416 -6.52 -24.44 12.51
N ASN A 417 -5.48 -24.14 13.29
CA ASN A 417 -5.35 -24.50 14.70
C ASN A 417 -4.93 -23.28 15.53
N GLU A 418 -5.51 -23.14 16.73
CA GLU A 418 -5.20 -22.09 17.71
C GLU A 418 -3.72 -22.04 18.14
N ASP A 419 -2.97 -23.13 17.95
CA ASP A 419 -1.53 -23.18 18.24
C ASP A 419 -0.63 -22.57 17.15
N ALA A 420 -1.14 -22.28 15.94
CA ALA A 420 -0.33 -21.72 14.85
C ALA A 420 0.03 -20.22 15.06
N GLY A 421 -0.72 -19.51 15.91
CA GLY A 421 -0.37 -18.22 16.48
C GLY A 421 0.10 -17.14 15.48
N LEU A 422 1.24 -16.50 15.77
CA LEU A 422 1.77 -15.39 14.96
C LEU A 422 2.20 -15.79 13.53
N LEU A 423 2.46 -17.07 13.25
CA LEU A 423 2.93 -17.51 11.94
C LEU A 423 1.84 -17.33 10.87
N GLN A 424 0.59 -17.63 11.19
CA GLN A 424 -0.55 -17.40 10.30
C GLN A 424 -0.69 -15.91 9.93
N LEU A 425 -0.43 -15.01 10.88
CA LEU A 425 -0.48 -13.56 10.64
C LEU A 425 0.64 -13.08 9.72
N PHE A 426 1.89 -13.50 9.97
CA PHE A 426 3.01 -13.09 9.11
C PHE A 426 2.85 -13.57 7.66
N ALA A 427 2.24 -14.75 7.47
CA ALA A 427 1.94 -15.27 6.15
C ALA A 427 1.00 -14.37 5.31
N GLY A 428 0.08 -13.62 5.93
CA GLY A 428 -0.74 -12.61 5.25
C GLY A 428 -0.10 -11.21 5.21
N LEU A 429 0.57 -10.80 6.29
CA LEU A 429 1.13 -9.44 6.44
C LEU A 429 2.37 -9.16 5.56
N ASN A 430 3.10 -10.19 5.11
CA ASN A 430 4.16 -10.03 4.13
C ASN A 430 3.58 -9.74 2.71
N PRO A 431 2.67 -10.57 2.16
CA PRO A 431 1.91 -10.26 0.94
C PRO A 431 1.24 -8.89 0.96
N GLU A 432 0.59 -8.50 2.07
CA GLU A 432 -0.07 -7.19 2.20
C GLU A 432 0.88 -6.02 1.89
N ARG A 433 2.12 -6.06 2.40
CA ARG A 433 3.14 -5.03 2.16
C ARG A 433 3.65 -5.04 0.72
N ILE A 434 3.87 -6.22 0.13
CA ILE A 434 4.32 -6.40 -1.26
C ILE A 434 3.26 -5.88 -2.23
N MET A 435 2.00 -6.25 -2.01
CA MET A 435 0.87 -5.83 -2.82
C MET A 435 0.52 -4.35 -2.63
N THR A 436 0.72 -3.79 -1.42
CA THR A 436 0.67 -2.34 -1.21
C THR A 436 1.76 -1.61 -2.00
N ALA A 437 2.96 -2.20 -2.13
CA ALA A 437 4.00 -1.64 -2.99
C ALA A 437 3.58 -1.68 -4.48
N ALA A 438 3.03 -2.80 -4.97
CA ALA A 438 2.51 -2.92 -6.34
C ALA A 438 1.43 -1.87 -6.66
N PHE A 439 0.45 -1.70 -5.76
CA PHE A 439 -0.61 -0.70 -5.87
C PHE A 439 -0.05 0.73 -5.95
N ALA A 440 0.92 1.06 -5.09
CA ALA A 440 1.57 2.37 -5.07
C ALA A 440 2.44 2.61 -6.32
N ILE A 441 3.18 1.61 -6.79
CA ILE A 441 3.98 1.69 -8.03
C ILE A 441 3.06 1.88 -9.24
N GLY A 442 1.97 1.12 -9.34
CA GLY A 442 0.95 1.28 -10.38
C GLY A 442 0.34 2.68 -10.40
N MET A 443 -0.11 3.20 -9.24
CA MET A 443 -0.63 4.57 -9.12
C MET A 443 0.41 5.63 -9.53
N GLY A 444 1.67 5.47 -9.11
CA GLY A 444 2.77 6.35 -9.49
C GLY A 444 3.05 6.33 -11.00
N ARG A 445 3.05 5.14 -11.61
CA ARG A 445 3.19 4.95 -13.07
C ARG A 445 2.05 5.59 -13.85
N TYR A 446 0.79 5.43 -13.40
CA TYR A 446 -0.37 6.09 -14.01
C TYR A 446 -0.25 7.61 -13.97
N ALA A 447 0.00 8.20 -12.79
CA ALA A 447 0.12 9.64 -12.64
C ALA A 447 1.29 10.22 -13.47
N LEU A 448 2.43 9.54 -13.46
CA LEU A 448 3.60 9.89 -14.27
C LEU A 448 3.28 9.84 -15.77
N ALA A 449 2.58 8.81 -16.25
CA ALA A 449 2.19 8.70 -17.66
C ALA A 449 1.29 9.85 -18.11
N GLN A 450 0.27 10.21 -17.32
CA GLN A 450 -0.60 11.38 -17.59
C GLN A 450 0.21 12.68 -17.68
N ALA A 451 1.18 12.87 -16.76
CA ALA A 451 2.07 14.03 -16.77
C ALA A 451 3.03 14.06 -17.96
N VAL A 452 3.56 12.91 -18.39
CA VAL A 452 4.43 12.80 -19.57
C VAL A 452 3.67 13.11 -20.86
N GLU A 453 2.46 12.57 -21.07
CA GLU A 453 1.67 12.89 -22.27
C GLU A 453 1.22 14.35 -22.32
N TYR A 454 0.86 14.94 -21.17
CA TYR A 454 0.61 16.38 -21.08
C TYR A 454 1.89 17.18 -21.37
N ALA A 455 3.05 16.79 -20.83
CA ALA A 455 4.31 17.51 -21.04
C ALA A 455 4.83 17.43 -22.50
N LYS A 456 4.55 16.34 -23.22
CA LYS A 456 4.85 16.16 -24.65
C LYS A 456 4.01 17.05 -25.56
N THR A 457 2.80 17.42 -25.14
CA THR A 457 1.79 18.06 -26.01
C THR A 457 1.49 19.52 -25.64
N ARG A 458 1.48 19.86 -24.35
CA ARG A 458 1.20 21.21 -23.86
C ARG A 458 2.33 22.16 -24.26
N GLN A 459 1.98 23.18 -25.04
CA GLN A 459 2.85 24.30 -25.36
C GLN A 459 2.38 25.55 -24.62
N VAL A 460 3.33 26.32 -24.09
CA VAL A 460 3.11 27.64 -23.48
C VAL A 460 3.97 28.70 -24.18
N TRP A 461 5.19 28.32 -24.60
CA TRP A 461 6.06 29.12 -25.46
C TRP A 461 6.15 28.49 -26.87
N LYS A 462 7.35 28.33 -27.43
CA LYS A 462 7.59 27.82 -28.80
C LYS A 462 7.88 26.31 -28.89
N ALA A 463 7.69 25.58 -27.79
CA ALA A 463 7.99 24.16 -27.66
C ALA A 463 7.08 23.52 -26.60
N PRO A 464 6.94 22.18 -26.58
CA PRO A 464 6.30 21.46 -25.49
C PRO A 464 7.00 21.68 -24.15
N ILE A 465 6.25 21.78 -23.05
CA ILE A 465 6.82 22.07 -21.72
C ILE A 465 7.80 20.99 -21.25
N GLY A 466 7.66 19.74 -21.72
CA GLY A 466 8.60 18.64 -21.47
C GLY A 466 9.99 18.84 -22.09
N ALA A 467 10.18 19.81 -22.99
CA ALA A 467 11.50 20.22 -23.46
C ALA A 467 12.28 21.07 -22.44
N HIS A 468 11.63 21.53 -21.37
CA HIS A 468 12.27 22.34 -20.32
C HIS A 468 12.77 21.44 -19.18
N GLN A 469 14.04 21.57 -18.82
CA GLN A 469 14.71 20.75 -17.80
C GLN A 469 14.01 20.77 -16.42
N ALA A 470 13.36 21.88 -16.06
CA ALA A 470 12.59 22.02 -14.83
C ALA A 470 11.34 21.10 -14.77
N ILE A 471 10.85 20.62 -15.91
CA ILE A 471 9.80 19.60 -16.02
C ILE A 471 10.41 18.22 -16.30
N ALA A 472 11.38 18.15 -17.22
CA ALA A 472 11.97 16.89 -17.65
C ALA A 472 12.73 16.15 -16.55
N HIS A 473 13.56 16.85 -15.76
CA HIS A 473 14.40 16.20 -14.75
C HIS A 473 13.58 15.61 -13.59
N PRO A 474 12.58 16.31 -13.01
CA PRO A 474 11.74 15.72 -11.95
C PRO A 474 10.89 14.53 -12.42
N LEU A 475 10.37 14.55 -13.67
CA LEU A 475 9.65 13.42 -14.24
C LEU A 475 10.57 12.20 -14.45
N ALA A 476 11.79 12.42 -14.95
CA ALA A 476 12.80 11.37 -15.08
C ALA A 476 13.24 10.82 -13.72
N GLN A 477 13.35 11.66 -12.69
CA GLN A 477 13.64 11.22 -11.33
C GLN A 477 12.50 10.39 -10.73
N ALA A 478 11.24 10.78 -10.95
CA ALA A 478 10.07 10.00 -10.53
C ALA A 478 10.02 8.62 -11.21
N HIS A 479 10.37 8.53 -12.50
CA HIS A 479 10.51 7.24 -13.19
C HIS A 479 11.56 6.35 -12.52
N ILE A 480 12.78 6.88 -12.31
CA ILE A 480 13.89 6.13 -11.70
C ILE A 480 13.52 5.61 -10.30
N GLU A 481 12.87 6.44 -9.49
CA GLU A 481 12.49 6.06 -8.12
C GLU A 481 11.35 5.03 -8.09
N LEU A 482 10.45 5.01 -9.08
CA LEU A 482 9.45 3.95 -9.24
C LEU A 482 10.09 2.61 -9.67
N GLU A 483 11.04 2.62 -10.62
CA GLU A 483 11.74 1.38 -11.02
C GLU A 483 12.60 0.83 -9.88
N LEU A 484 13.26 1.69 -9.09
CA LEU A 484 14.00 1.26 -7.89
C LEU A 484 13.08 0.64 -6.83
N ALA A 485 11.88 1.19 -6.62
CA ALA A 485 10.88 0.60 -5.74
C ALA A 485 10.38 -0.76 -6.27
N LYS A 486 10.17 -0.87 -7.59
CA LYS A 486 9.75 -2.10 -8.27
C LYS A 486 10.74 -3.23 -8.12
N LEU A 487 12.04 -2.97 -8.29
CA LEU A 487 13.09 -3.98 -8.06
C LEU A 487 13.09 -4.51 -6.62
N MET A 488 12.82 -3.65 -5.63
CA MET A 488 12.70 -4.06 -4.23
C MET A 488 11.43 -4.89 -3.97
N MET A 489 10.31 -4.53 -4.61
CA MET A 489 9.06 -5.30 -4.58
C MET A 489 9.24 -6.69 -5.20
N GLN A 490 9.88 -6.79 -6.37
CA GLN A 490 10.18 -8.05 -7.05
C GLN A 490 11.09 -8.94 -6.19
N LYS A 491 12.12 -8.37 -5.54
CA LYS A 491 12.94 -9.09 -4.55
C LYS A 491 12.07 -9.65 -3.41
N ALA A 492 11.17 -8.83 -2.86
CA ALA A 492 10.32 -9.23 -1.74
C ALA A 492 9.34 -10.35 -2.09
N ALA A 493 8.73 -10.29 -3.27
CA ALA A 493 7.87 -11.35 -3.80
C ALA A 493 8.64 -12.66 -4.02
N ALA A 494 9.76 -12.61 -4.75
CA ALA A 494 10.57 -13.79 -5.04
C ALA A 494 11.11 -14.50 -3.78
N LEU A 495 11.43 -13.76 -2.71
CA LEU A 495 11.81 -14.35 -1.42
C LEU A 495 10.63 -15.02 -0.70
N TYR A 496 9.44 -14.39 -0.75
CA TYR A 496 8.22 -14.93 -0.14
C TYR A 496 7.75 -16.23 -0.84
N ASP A 497 7.81 -16.23 -2.17
CA ASP A 497 7.42 -17.36 -3.01
C ASP A 497 8.44 -18.52 -2.91
N ALA A 498 9.72 -18.20 -2.64
CA ALA A 498 10.75 -19.19 -2.30
C ALA A 498 10.66 -19.72 -0.85
N GLY A 499 9.72 -19.23 -0.03
CA GLY A 499 9.53 -19.65 1.36
C GLY A 499 10.47 -19.00 2.39
N ASP A 500 11.29 -18.02 2.00
CA ASP A 500 12.09 -17.23 2.94
C ASP A 500 11.24 -16.10 3.54
N ASP A 501 10.31 -16.45 4.43
CA ASP A 501 9.42 -15.49 5.12
C ASP A 501 10.20 -14.43 5.94
N VAL A 502 11.47 -14.70 6.30
CA VAL A 502 12.35 -13.79 7.07
C VAL A 502 12.98 -12.75 6.14
N GLY A 503 13.66 -13.17 5.07
CA GLY A 503 14.21 -12.27 4.06
C GLY A 503 13.12 -11.52 3.30
N ALA A 504 11.97 -12.15 3.05
CA ALA A 504 10.77 -11.49 2.55
C ALA A 504 10.25 -10.45 3.54
N GLY A 505 10.27 -10.73 4.85
CA GLY A 505 9.88 -9.78 5.89
C GLY A 505 10.67 -8.48 5.85
N GLU A 506 12.01 -8.56 5.71
CA GLU A 506 12.85 -7.38 5.50
C GLU A 506 12.55 -6.70 4.15
N ALA A 507 12.61 -7.45 3.05
CA ALA A 507 12.47 -6.90 1.71
C ALA A 507 11.10 -6.24 1.48
N ALA A 508 10.02 -6.81 2.03
CA ALA A 508 8.66 -6.27 1.93
C ALA A 508 8.51 -4.95 2.70
N ASN A 509 9.17 -4.80 3.86
CA ASN A 509 9.24 -3.53 4.56
C ASN A 509 9.96 -2.47 3.69
N MET A 510 11.14 -2.80 3.16
CA MET A 510 11.90 -1.89 2.29
C MET A 510 11.14 -1.53 1.00
N ALA A 511 10.48 -2.50 0.35
CA ALA A 511 9.68 -2.30 -0.85
C ALA A 511 8.50 -1.35 -0.61
N LYS A 512 7.74 -1.57 0.47
CA LYS A 512 6.60 -0.74 0.85
C LYS A 512 7.04 0.69 1.16
N TYR A 513 8.16 0.88 1.85
CA TYR A 513 8.75 2.21 2.07
C TYR A 513 9.13 2.89 0.73
N ALA A 514 9.91 2.22 -0.12
CA ALA A 514 10.38 2.77 -1.38
C ALA A 514 9.21 3.15 -2.31
N ALA A 515 8.22 2.26 -2.44
CA ALA A 515 7.03 2.50 -3.24
C ALA A 515 6.15 3.64 -2.69
N GLY A 516 5.97 3.74 -1.37
CA GLY A 516 5.23 4.83 -0.74
C GLY A 516 5.90 6.20 -0.88
N GLU A 517 7.24 6.26 -0.88
CA GLU A 517 7.98 7.49 -1.16
C GLU A 517 7.94 7.86 -2.66
N ALA A 518 8.21 6.91 -3.56
CA ALA A 518 8.21 7.13 -5.00
C ALA A 518 6.82 7.49 -5.54
N CYS A 519 5.77 6.80 -5.11
CA CYS A 519 4.38 7.07 -5.52
C CYS A 519 3.95 8.50 -5.15
N VAL A 520 4.17 8.92 -3.90
CA VAL A 520 3.81 10.28 -3.44
C VAL A 520 4.52 11.34 -4.27
N LYS A 521 5.81 11.15 -4.56
CA LYS A 521 6.60 12.09 -5.36
C LYS A 521 6.17 12.11 -6.84
N ALA A 522 5.90 10.95 -7.42
CA ALA A 522 5.42 10.85 -8.80
C ALA A 522 4.05 11.54 -8.97
N VAL A 523 3.13 11.35 -8.02
CA VAL A 523 1.81 12.01 -8.01
C VAL A 523 1.92 13.53 -7.81
N ASP A 524 2.72 13.98 -6.85
CA ASP A 524 2.93 15.42 -6.57
C ASP A 524 3.54 16.14 -7.78
N GLN A 525 4.61 15.55 -8.35
CA GLN A 525 5.25 16.06 -9.56
C GLN A 525 4.33 15.99 -10.79
N ALA A 526 3.46 14.97 -10.89
CA ALA A 526 2.48 14.87 -11.97
C ALA A 526 1.47 16.02 -11.91
N VAL A 527 0.86 16.27 -10.74
CA VAL A 527 -0.05 17.41 -10.55
C VAL A 527 0.67 18.74 -10.83
N HIS A 528 1.90 18.92 -10.33
CA HIS A 528 2.69 20.13 -10.58
C HIS A 528 2.98 20.35 -12.07
N THR A 529 3.24 19.27 -12.83
CA THR A 529 3.51 19.31 -14.27
C THR A 529 2.31 19.78 -15.09
N LEU A 530 1.08 19.45 -14.65
CA LEU A 530 -0.14 19.96 -15.26
C LEU A 530 -0.49 21.39 -14.82
N GLY A 531 0.07 21.86 -13.70
CA GLY A 531 -0.26 23.14 -13.09
C GLY A 531 -1.73 23.18 -12.65
N GLY A 532 -2.44 24.26 -13.00
CA GLY A 532 -3.87 24.40 -12.69
C GLY A 532 -4.73 23.22 -13.18
N ASN A 533 -4.41 22.65 -14.34
CA ASN A 533 -5.14 21.50 -14.89
C ASN A 533 -5.03 20.26 -13.98
N GLY A 534 -3.92 20.08 -13.26
CA GLY A 534 -3.70 18.97 -12.34
C GLY A 534 -4.62 18.99 -11.12
N LEU A 535 -5.19 20.16 -10.81
CA LEU A 535 -6.17 20.37 -9.73
C LEU A 535 -7.63 20.23 -10.20
N THR A 536 -7.87 20.00 -11.49
CA THR A 536 -9.23 19.86 -12.05
C THR A 536 -9.79 18.44 -11.94
N ARG A 537 -11.12 18.32 -11.97
CA ARG A 537 -11.81 17.02 -12.09
C ARG A 537 -11.65 16.39 -13.49
N GLU A 538 -11.37 17.20 -14.52
CA GLU A 538 -11.17 16.75 -15.90
C GLU A 538 -9.95 15.82 -16.04
N TYR A 539 -8.80 16.24 -15.50
CA TYR A 539 -7.57 15.43 -15.50
C TYR A 539 -7.48 14.47 -14.30
N GLY A 540 -8.26 14.71 -13.25
CA GLY A 540 -8.50 13.76 -12.16
C GLY A 540 -7.29 13.42 -11.28
N LEU A 541 -6.12 14.05 -11.46
CA LEU A 541 -4.91 13.71 -10.71
C LEU A 541 -4.96 14.15 -9.23
N ALA A 542 -5.63 15.25 -8.89
CA ALA A 542 -5.66 15.77 -7.51
C ALA A 542 -6.13 14.75 -6.46
N LYS A 543 -7.09 13.87 -6.79
CA LYS A 543 -7.57 12.82 -5.87
C LYS A 543 -6.46 11.83 -5.48
N LEU A 544 -5.47 11.65 -6.36
CA LEU A 544 -4.33 10.76 -6.10
C LEU A 544 -3.40 11.33 -5.03
N ILE A 545 -3.40 12.65 -4.77
CA ILE A 545 -2.59 13.23 -3.68
C ILE A 545 -3.05 12.64 -2.33
N ALA A 546 -4.36 12.52 -2.11
CA ALA A 546 -4.91 11.88 -0.92
C ALA A 546 -4.63 10.37 -0.92
N ALA A 547 -4.87 9.68 -2.04
CA ALA A 547 -4.67 8.24 -2.14
C ALA A 547 -3.20 7.81 -1.93
N ALA A 548 -2.23 8.54 -2.48
CA ALA A 548 -0.81 8.24 -2.33
C ALA A 548 -0.32 8.40 -0.88
N ARG A 549 -0.96 9.24 -0.05
CA ARG A 549 -0.63 9.33 1.39
C ARG A 549 -0.90 8.01 2.13
N VAL A 550 -1.91 7.23 1.71
CA VAL A 550 -2.23 5.93 2.30
C VAL A 550 -1.03 4.98 2.25
N ALA A 551 -0.27 4.99 1.15
CA ALA A 551 0.94 4.18 0.99
C ALA A 551 2.07 4.52 2.00
N ARG A 552 2.00 5.66 2.70
CA ARG A 552 2.90 5.99 3.83
C ARG A 552 2.31 5.63 5.21
N ILE A 553 1.00 5.40 5.30
CA ILE A 553 0.25 5.18 6.55
C ILE A 553 -0.02 3.69 6.79
N ALA A 554 -0.67 3.02 5.83
CA ALA A 554 -1.13 1.63 5.93
C ALA A 554 -0.32 0.70 5.01
N PRO A 555 -0.23 -0.61 5.28
CA PRO A 555 -0.69 -1.27 6.52
C PRO A 555 0.23 -1.01 7.72
N VAL A 556 1.50 -0.69 7.46
CA VAL A 556 2.51 -0.30 8.45
C VAL A 556 3.01 1.10 8.10
N SER A 557 3.10 1.99 9.09
CA SER A 557 3.54 3.36 8.83
C SER A 557 5.01 3.42 8.40
N ARG A 558 5.34 4.47 7.64
CA ARG A 558 6.71 4.77 7.18
C ARG A 558 7.70 4.75 8.35
N GLU A 559 7.32 5.29 9.50
CA GLU A 559 8.12 5.37 10.73
C GLU A 559 8.31 3.99 11.37
N MET A 560 7.28 3.13 11.36
CA MET A 560 7.40 1.76 11.89
C MET A 560 8.27 0.87 11.01
N ILE A 561 8.27 1.10 9.69
CA ILE A 561 9.22 0.46 8.76
C ILE A 561 10.66 0.91 9.04
N LEU A 562 10.89 2.22 9.23
CA LEU A 562 12.22 2.72 9.60
C LEU A 562 12.70 2.14 10.93
N ASN A 563 11.81 1.99 11.91
CA ASN A 563 12.14 1.32 13.19
C ASN A 563 12.41 -0.19 13.01
N TYR A 564 11.73 -0.88 12.10
CA TYR A 564 12.05 -2.27 11.76
C TYR A 564 13.48 -2.38 11.18
N VAL A 565 13.79 -1.60 10.14
CA VAL A 565 15.12 -1.62 9.49
C VAL A 565 16.22 -1.19 10.48
N SER A 566 15.98 -0.18 11.30
CA SER A 566 16.90 0.25 12.37
C SER A 566 17.26 -0.89 13.32
N HIS A 567 16.26 -1.55 13.92
CA HIS A 567 16.49 -2.49 15.02
C HIS A 567 16.69 -3.94 14.57
N GLN A 568 16.26 -4.33 13.36
CA GLN A 568 16.32 -5.72 12.89
C GLN A 568 17.35 -5.90 11.77
N SER A 569 17.37 -5.04 10.75
CA SER A 569 18.36 -5.09 9.67
C SER A 569 19.74 -4.56 10.10
N LEU A 570 19.76 -3.41 10.78
CA LEU A 570 20.99 -2.69 11.13
C LEU A 570 21.49 -2.97 12.55
N GLY A 571 20.74 -3.74 13.34
CA GLY A 571 21.10 -4.12 14.72
C GLY A 571 21.23 -2.94 15.71
N LEU A 572 20.64 -1.78 15.39
CA LEU A 572 20.75 -0.60 16.24
C LEU A 572 19.88 -0.76 17.51
N PRO A 573 20.32 -0.22 18.67
CA PRO A 573 19.55 -0.30 19.90
C PRO A 573 18.24 0.48 19.79
N LYS A 574 17.18 -0.05 20.42
CA LYS A 574 15.88 0.63 20.50
C LYS A 574 16.00 1.92 21.28
N SER A 575 15.45 3.01 20.75
CA SER A 575 15.18 4.21 21.53
C SER A 575 13.90 4.01 22.35
N TYR A 576 14.07 3.87 23.68
CA TYR A 576 13.04 3.68 24.72
C TYR A 576 12.08 2.49 24.54
#